data_AF-A0A1H4JAD1-F1
#
_entry.id   AF-A0A1H4JAD1-F1
#
_cell.length_a   1.000
_cell.length_b   1.000
_cell.length_c   1.000
_cell.angle_alpha   90.00
_cell.angle_beta   90.00
_cell.angle_gamma   90.00
#
_symmetry.space_group_name_H-M   'P 1'
#
loop_
_entity.id
_entity.type
_entity.pdbx_description
1 polymer ?
#
loop_
_entity_poly.entity_id
_entity_poly.type
_entity_poly.pdbx_seq_one_letter_code
_entity_poly.pdbx_strand_id
1 'polypeptide(L)'
;MLAGTKAGEGNVLKYLRSVRGRMLGIAFIPGGALVAVAVVIAILLIHQAVRTRDMAVETAAAADRTARSVVALQAERNAAMAAPEQRSAAYATYTQRIESAIAGLRDYARYAPDAESAYQQTTAAELLSVAEGMDRSDSLALAGLDDVTRGSFTSAVASYRADLARVVPQLTESGRMAYETLTRSAEWSRLAAAENAFTAAEPLPLPLPTWRNAAYTVSAQLGALYTQQNQYAVQLTLDDGRRTLAGALAAGTALLLFAGLLMVVVRRLVARVPVPVVPIMVPTVRAAIPRPRHVRSPRPRLPEPWPLKAVLDDLRRR
;
A
#
# COMPACT_ATOMS: atom_id res chain seq x y z
N MET A 1 63.73 52.28 19.62
CA MET A 1 62.32 52.64 19.36
C MET A 1 61.75 51.64 18.35
N LEU A 2 60.96 50.69 18.86
CA LEU A 2 59.96 49.80 18.22
C LEU A 2 60.07 49.47 16.70
N ALA A 3 60.80 48.41 16.35
CA ALA A 3 60.66 47.72 15.06
C ALA A 3 60.85 46.20 15.28
N GLY A 4 59.76 45.48 15.58
CA GLY A 4 59.88 44.02 15.79
C GLY A 4 58.58 43.23 15.95
N THR A 5 57.41 43.87 15.98
CA THR A 5 56.15 43.21 16.37
C THR A 5 55.20 42.85 15.23
N LYS A 6 55.48 43.19 13.96
CA LYS A 6 54.52 42.92 12.87
C LYS A 6 54.64 41.55 12.18
N ALA A 7 55.78 40.86 12.27
CA ALA A 7 55.98 39.59 11.55
C ALA A 7 55.35 38.36 12.25
N GLY A 8 55.16 38.42 13.58
CA GLY A 8 54.59 37.33 14.37
C GLY A 8 53.06 37.23 14.30
N GLU A 9 52.36 38.37 14.25
CA GLU A 9 50.88 38.41 14.22
C GLU A 9 50.28 37.75 12.97
N GLY A 10 50.92 37.91 11.81
CA GLY A 10 50.43 37.34 10.55
C GLY A 10 50.45 35.81 10.50
N ASN A 11 51.43 35.18 11.15
CA ASN A 11 51.54 33.72 11.21
C ASN A 11 50.59 33.11 12.25
N VAL A 12 50.36 33.80 13.38
CA VAL A 12 49.37 33.38 14.40
C VAL A 12 47.95 33.43 13.84
N LEU A 13 47.59 34.47 13.07
CA LEU A 13 46.28 34.55 12.41
C LEU A 13 46.05 33.43 11.37
N LYS A 14 47.10 33.04 10.62
CA LYS A 14 47.03 31.91 9.68
C LYS A 14 46.87 30.56 10.40
N TYR A 15 47.57 30.36 11.51
CA TYR A 15 47.48 29.13 12.31
C TYR A 15 46.11 28.97 12.97
N LEU A 16 45.55 30.06 13.54
CA LEU A 16 44.21 30.05 14.14
C LEU A 16 43.10 29.81 13.11
N ARG A 17 43.23 30.32 11.88
CA ARG A 17 42.33 29.98 10.76
C ARG A 17 42.42 28.50 10.38
N SER A 18 43.62 27.90 10.41
CA SER A 18 43.84 26.49 10.08
C SER A 18 43.24 25.52 11.11
N VAL A 19 43.43 25.79 12.41
CA VAL A 19 42.88 24.96 13.50
C VAL A 19 41.35 25.07 13.56
N ARG A 20 40.80 26.29 13.42
CA ARG A 20 39.35 26.51 13.41
C ARG A 20 38.69 25.88 12.19
N GLY A 21 39.36 25.86 11.03
CA GLY A 21 38.91 25.13 9.84
C GLY A 21 38.92 23.61 10.01
N ARG A 22 39.94 23.05 10.68
CA ARG A 22 40.02 21.61 11.00
C ARG A 22 38.99 21.17 12.03
N MET A 23 38.74 21.97 13.07
CA MET A 23 37.67 21.72 14.06
C MET A 23 36.28 21.81 13.43
N LEU A 24 36.05 22.74 12.49
CA LEU A 24 34.77 22.81 11.76
C LEU A 24 34.52 21.56 10.91
N GLY A 25 35.57 20.99 10.31
CA GLY A 25 35.49 19.77 9.49
C GLY A 25 35.06 18.53 10.28
N ILE A 26 35.53 18.35 11.52
CA ILE A 26 35.18 17.21 12.38
C ILE A 26 33.71 17.26 12.80
N ALA A 27 33.12 18.45 12.95
CA ALA A 27 31.70 18.60 13.28
C ALA A 27 30.77 18.55 12.04
N PHE A 28 31.27 18.93 10.87
CA PHE A 28 30.48 18.95 9.63
C PHE A 28 30.24 17.56 9.05
N ILE A 29 31.21 16.64 9.18
CA ILE A 29 31.10 15.27 8.68
C ILE A 29 29.91 14.53 9.31
N PRO A 30 29.76 14.45 10.64
CA PRO A 30 28.62 13.77 11.26
C PRO A 30 27.28 14.49 11.01
N GLY A 31 27.27 15.83 10.97
CA GLY A 31 26.06 16.58 10.63
C GLY A 31 25.60 16.36 9.19
N GLY A 32 26.53 16.36 8.24
CA GLY A 32 26.27 16.04 6.84
C GLY A 32 25.81 14.59 6.64
N ALA A 33 26.41 13.64 7.38
CA ALA A 33 25.97 12.25 7.37
C ALA A 33 24.53 12.09 7.89
N LEU A 34 24.16 12.80 8.96
CA LEU A 34 22.81 12.76 9.51
C LEU A 34 21.77 13.33 8.54
N VAL A 35 22.08 14.44 7.87
CA VAL A 35 21.21 15.00 6.82
C VAL A 35 21.10 14.03 5.64
N ALA A 36 22.20 13.40 5.21
CA ALA A 36 22.17 12.42 4.14
C ALA A 36 21.29 11.21 4.48
N VAL A 37 21.39 10.69 5.71
CA VAL A 37 20.51 9.62 6.21
C VAL A 37 19.04 10.09 6.23
N ALA A 38 18.77 11.30 6.70
CA ALA A 38 17.42 11.86 6.71
C ALA A 38 16.84 12.00 5.29
N VAL A 39 17.64 12.42 4.32
CA VAL A 39 17.25 12.47 2.89
C VAL A 39 16.92 11.07 2.38
N VAL A 40 17.77 10.08 2.66
CA VAL A 40 17.51 8.69 2.26
C VAL A 40 16.21 8.17 2.86
N ILE A 41 15.97 8.39 4.15
CA ILE A 41 14.72 7.99 4.82
C ILE A 41 13.51 8.70 4.18
N ALA A 42 13.59 10.01 3.95
CA ALA A 42 12.50 10.76 3.32
C ALA A 42 12.17 10.24 1.91
N ILE A 43 13.20 9.94 1.11
CA ILE A 43 13.03 9.33 -0.23
C ILE A 43 12.35 7.97 -0.11
N LEU A 44 12.78 7.12 0.82
CA LEU A 44 12.19 5.80 1.03
C LEU A 44 10.71 5.88 1.44
N LEU A 45 10.35 6.81 2.35
CA LEU A 45 8.96 7.01 2.78
C LEU A 45 8.07 7.45 1.61
N ILE A 46 8.52 8.41 0.81
CA ILE A 46 7.78 8.89 -0.36
C ILE A 46 7.65 7.76 -1.40
N HIS A 47 8.72 7.01 -1.64
CA HIS A 47 8.71 5.90 -2.59
C HIS A 47 7.75 4.78 -2.17
N GLN A 48 7.74 4.42 -0.88
CA GLN A 48 6.78 3.47 -0.32
C GLN A 48 5.34 3.97 -0.47
N ALA A 49 5.08 5.23 -0.14
CA ALA A 49 3.74 5.82 -0.24
C ALA A 49 3.20 5.83 -1.69
N VAL A 50 4.05 6.22 -2.66
CA VAL A 50 3.67 6.20 -4.08
C VAL A 50 3.39 4.77 -4.54
N ARG A 51 4.26 3.81 -4.19
CA ARG A 51 4.08 2.40 -4.59
C ARG A 51 2.79 1.81 -4.03
N THR A 52 2.47 2.05 -2.75
CA THR A 52 1.22 1.57 -2.14
C THR A 52 0.01 2.17 -2.83
N ARG A 53 0.02 3.49 -3.11
CA ARG A 53 -1.06 4.17 -3.83
C ARG A 53 -1.26 3.59 -5.23
N ASP A 54 -0.19 3.43 -6.01
CA ASP A 54 -0.30 3.00 -7.40
C ASP A 54 -0.81 1.55 -7.49
N MET A 55 -0.31 0.67 -6.63
CA MET A 55 -0.82 -0.71 -6.51
C MET A 55 -2.31 -0.73 -6.16
N ALA A 56 -2.74 0.10 -5.21
CA ALA A 56 -4.13 0.17 -4.79
C ALA A 56 -5.07 0.70 -5.88
N VAL A 57 -4.61 1.68 -6.68
CA VAL A 57 -5.35 2.18 -7.84
C VAL A 57 -5.45 1.12 -8.93
N GLU A 58 -4.36 0.41 -9.20
CA GLU A 58 -4.33 -0.65 -10.21
C GLU A 58 -5.25 -1.81 -9.84
N THR A 59 -5.24 -2.25 -8.58
CA THR A 59 -6.13 -3.32 -8.09
C THR A 59 -7.60 -2.90 -8.12
N ALA A 60 -7.93 -1.67 -7.71
CA ALA A 60 -9.29 -1.14 -7.81
C ALA A 60 -9.78 -1.08 -9.26
N ALA A 61 -8.92 -0.64 -10.19
CA ALA A 61 -9.25 -0.61 -11.62
C ALA A 61 -9.41 -2.02 -12.22
N ALA A 62 -8.59 -2.98 -11.77
CA ALA A 62 -8.71 -4.38 -12.17
C ALA A 62 -10.02 -5.00 -11.67
N ALA A 63 -10.39 -4.75 -10.41
CA ALA A 63 -11.65 -5.19 -9.83
C ALA A 63 -12.85 -4.61 -10.59
N ASP A 64 -12.85 -3.30 -10.89
CA ASP A 64 -13.92 -2.67 -11.68
C ASP A 64 -14.07 -3.29 -13.08
N ARG A 65 -12.95 -3.57 -13.77
CA ARG A 65 -12.98 -4.26 -15.07
C ARG A 65 -13.57 -5.67 -14.95
N THR A 66 -13.15 -6.44 -13.95
CA THR A 66 -13.68 -7.80 -13.73
C THR A 66 -15.17 -7.76 -13.40
N ALA A 67 -15.64 -6.81 -12.60
CA ALA A 67 -17.06 -6.70 -12.31
C ALA A 67 -17.91 -6.29 -13.53
N ARG A 68 -17.41 -5.37 -14.36
CA ARG A 68 -18.05 -5.07 -15.66
C ARG A 68 -18.11 -6.30 -16.57
N SER A 69 -17.09 -7.16 -16.53
CA SER A 69 -17.13 -8.43 -17.26
C SER A 69 -18.18 -9.41 -16.72
N VAL A 70 -18.45 -9.41 -15.40
CA VAL A 70 -19.56 -10.20 -14.82
C VAL A 70 -20.90 -9.72 -15.39
N VAL A 71 -21.16 -8.41 -15.38
CA VAL A 71 -22.39 -7.84 -15.93
C VAL A 71 -22.54 -8.15 -17.43
N ALA A 72 -21.45 -8.09 -18.20
CA ALA A 72 -21.46 -8.49 -19.60
C ALA A 72 -21.80 -9.97 -19.80
N LEU A 73 -21.20 -10.87 -19.00
CA LEU A 73 -21.50 -12.30 -19.03
C LEU A 73 -22.96 -12.61 -18.63
N GLN A 74 -23.52 -11.85 -17.69
CA GLN A 74 -24.93 -11.96 -17.33
C GLN A 74 -25.85 -11.55 -18.49
N ALA A 75 -25.52 -10.47 -19.21
CA ALA A 75 -26.24 -10.07 -20.40
C ALA A 75 -26.14 -11.11 -21.53
N GLU A 76 -24.95 -11.68 -21.76
CA GLU A 76 -24.72 -12.76 -22.71
C GLU A 76 -25.52 -14.02 -22.36
N ARG A 77 -25.56 -14.40 -21.07
CA ARG A 77 -26.43 -15.48 -20.56
C ARG A 77 -27.88 -15.20 -20.91
N ASN A 78 -28.38 -14.03 -20.55
CA ASN A 78 -29.79 -13.66 -20.76
C ASN A 78 -30.17 -13.70 -22.25
N ALA A 79 -29.27 -13.25 -23.13
CA ALA A 79 -29.47 -13.33 -24.58
C ALA A 79 -29.49 -14.79 -25.08
N ALA A 80 -28.56 -15.63 -24.63
CA ALA A 80 -28.50 -17.05 -24.99
C ALA A 80 -29.73 -17.83 -24.49
N MET A 81 -30.28 -17.45 -23.32
CA MET A 81 -31.48 -18.06 -22.73
C MET A 81 -32.79 -17.73 -23.47
N ALA A 82 -32.76 -16.81 -24.44
CA ALA A 82 -33.93 -16.46 -25.25
C ALA A 82 -34.42 -17.65 -26.09
N ALA A 83 -33.49 -18.51 -26.55
CA ALA A 83 -33.77 -19.73 -27.30
C ALA A 83 -34.08 -20.90 -26.34
N PRO A 84 -35.33 -21.43 -26.31
CA PRO A 84 -35.74 -22.47 -25.36
C PRO A 84 -34.84 -23.71 -25.35
N GLU A 85 -34.42 -24.17 -26.52
CA GLU A 85 -33.59 -25.37 -26.71
C GLU A 85 -32.15 -25.21 -26.22
N GLN A 86 -31.70 -23.98 -25.98
CA GLN A 86 -30.32 -23.68 -25.55
C GLN A 86 -30.22 -23.34 -24.05
N ARG A 87 -31.35 -23.21 -23.35
CA ARG A 87 -31.38 -22.66 -21.97
C ARG A 87 -30.51 -23.42 -20.99
N SER A 88 -30.62 -24.75 -20.93
CA SER A 88 -29.84 -25.56 -19.99
C SER A 88 -28.32 -25.45 -20.27
N ALA A 89 -27.92 -25.50 -21.53
CA ALA A 89 -26.53 -25.37 -21.96
C ALA A 89 -25.98 -23.95 -21.70
N ALA A 90 -26.76 -22.92 -21.99
CA ALA A 90 -26.42 -21.52 -21.72
C ALA A 90 -26.25 -21.28 -20.22
N TYR A 91 -27.21 -21.74 -19.41
CA TYR A 91 -27.14 -21.66 -17.95
C TYR A 91 -25.84 -22.27 -17.42
N ALA A 92 -25.51 -23.51 -17.80
CA ALA A 92 -24.32 -24.20 -17.30
C ALA A 92 -23.03 -23.47 -17.72
N THR A 93 -22.94 -23.07 -19.00
CA THR A 93 -21.75 -22.42 -19.57
C THR A 93 -21.45 -21.07 -18.92
N TYR A 94 -22.47 -20.22 -18.74
CA TYR A 94 -22.26 -18.88 -18.21
C TYR A 94 -22.13 -18.85 -16.69
N THR A 95 -22.86 -19.70 -15.96
CA THR A 95 -22.78 -19.78 -14.50
C THR A 95 -21.34 -20.03 -14.03
N GLN A 96 -20.66 -21.01 -14.62
CA GLN A 96 -19.26 -21.31 -14.25
C GLN A 96 -18.32 -20.13 -14.51
N ARG A 97 -18.48 -19.44 -15.65
CA ARG A 97 -17.66 -18.28 -16.02
C ARG A 97 -17.88 -17.10 -15.07
N ILE A 98 -19.14 -16.83 -14.73
CA ILE A 98 -19.51 -15.75 -13.82
C ILE A 98 -18.97 -16.05 -12.40
N GLU A 99 -19.13 -17.28 -11.91
CA GLU A 99 -18.61 -17.67 -10.60
C GLU A 99 -17.09 -17.54 -10.51
N SER A 100 -16.36 -17.94 -11.56
CA SER A 100 -14.91 -17.76 -11.63
C SER A 100 -14.52 -16.28 -11.60
N ALA A 101 -15.26 -15.41 -12.29
CA ALA A 101 -15.00 -13.98 -12.30
C ALA A 101 -15.28 -13.34 -10.93
N ILE A 102 -16.38 -13.72 -10.26
CA ILE A 102 -16.71 -13.27 -8.90
C ILE A 102 -15.68 -13.78 -7.89
N ALA A 103 -15.21 -15.02 -8.01
CA ALA A 103 -14.14 -15.53 -7.16
C ALA A 103 -12.85 -14.70 -7.30
N GLY A 104 -12.48 -14.33 -8.54
CA GLY A 104 -11.34 -13.45 -8.80
C GLY A 104 -11.49 -12.06 -8.17
N LEU A 105 -12.71 -11.53 -8.07
CA LEU A 105 -12.96 -10.26 -7.39
C LEU A 105 -12.64 -10.32 -5.89
N ARG A 106 -12.95 -11.44 -5.23
CA ARG A 106 -12.66 -11.63 -3.80
C ARG A 106 -11.16 -11.72 -3.53
N ASP A 107 -10.38 -12.19 -4.51
CA ASP A 107 -8.92 -12.24 -4.37
C ASP A 107 -8.29 -10.82 -4.39
N TYR A 108 -8.90 -9.83 -5.06
CA TYR A 108 -8.39 -8.45 -5.05
C TYR A 108 -8.39 -7.81 -3.66
N ALA A 109 -9.35 -8.17 -2.80
CA ALA A 109 -9.42 -7.64 -1.43
C ALA A 109 -8.17 -7.96 -0.60
N ARG A 110 -7.43 -9.03 -0.92
CA ARG A 110 -6.16 -9.38 -0.24
C ARG A 110 -5.02 -8.41 -0.54
N TYR A 111 -5.12 -7.66 -1.63
CA TYR A 111 -4.12 -6.69 -2.07
C TYR A 111 -4.52 -5.25 -1.75
N ALA A 112 -5.61 -5.07 -1.00
CA ALA A 112 -6.00 -3.74 -0.52
C ALA A 112 -4.92 -3.18 0.43
N PRO A 113 -4.68 -1.86 0.40
CA PRO A 113 -3.61 -1.23 1.18
C PRO A 113 -3.89 -1.26 2.70
N ASP A 114 -5.16 -1.32 3.10
CA ASP A 114 -5.62 -1.28 4.47
C ASP A 114 -6.85 -2.17 4.68
N ALA A 115 -7.19 -2.43 5.94
CA ALA A 115 -8.29 -3.32 6.32
C ALA A 115 -9.68 -2.76 5.97
N GLU A 116 -9.86 -1.44 5.99
CA GLU A 116 -11.13 -0.80 5.65
C GLU A 116 -11.41 -0.94 4.15
N SER A 117 -10.42 -0.64 3.31
CA SER A 117 -10.48 -0.86 1.86
C SER A 117 -10.75 -2.33 1.52
N ALA A 118 -10.07 -3.27 2.19
CA ALA A 118 -10.30 -4.71 2.02
C ALA A 118 -11.73 -5.11 2.37
N TYR A 119 -12.25 -4.59 3.49
CA TYR A 119 -13.62 -4.82 3.95
C TYR A 119 -14.63 -4.30 2.92
N GLN A 120 -14.50 -3.05 2.47
CA GLN A 120 -15.43 -2.45 1.50
C GLN A 120 -15.43 -3.17 0.15
N GLN A 121 -14.26 -3.61 -0.34
CA GLN A 121 -14.15 -4.40 -1.56
C GLN A 121 -14.79 -5.79 -1.42
N THR A 122 -14.62 -6.42 -0.25
CA THR A 122 -15.28 -7.70 0.06
C THR A 122 -16.79 -7.54 0.06
N THR A 123 -17.33 -6.51 0.73
CA THR A 123 -18.76 -6.19 0.74
C THR A 123 -19.31 -5.96 -0.67
N ALA A 124 -18.55 -5.26 -1.53
CA ALA A 124 -18.93 -5.06 -2.94
C ALA A 124 -18.99 -6.40 -3.70
N ALA A 125 -17.99 -7.27 -3.55
CA ALA A 125 -17.99 -8.59 -4.17
C ALA A 125 -19.13 -9.49 -3.66
N GLU A 126 -19.47 -9.39 -2.37
CA GLU A 126 -20.61 -10.10 -1.79
C GLU A 126 -21.95 -9.60 -2.36
N LEU A 127 -22.15 -8.29 -2.52
CA LEU A 127 -23.33 -7.75 -3.21
C LEU A 127 -23.46 -8.25 -4.64
N LEU A 128 -22.36 -8.29 -5.39
CA LEU A 128 -22.37 -8.82 -6.75
C LEU A 128 -22.74 -10.31 -6.76
N SER A 129 -22.28 -11.06 -5.75
CA SER A 129 -22.63 -12.47 -5.58
C SER A 129 -24.11 -12.67 -5.28
N VAL A 130 -24.72 -11.75 -4.51
CA VAL A 130 -26.16 -11.74 -4.25
C VAL A 130 -26.95 -11.46 -5.53
N ALA A 131 -26.55 -10.44 -6.29
CA ALA A 131 -27.19 -10.10 -7.56
C ALA A 131 -27.13 -11.28 -8.54
N GLU A 132 -25.96 -11.92 -8.67
CA GLU A 132 -25.80 -13.11 -9.49
C GLU A 132 -26.60 -14.31 -8.96
N GLY A 133 -26.69 -14.50 -7.64
CA GLY A 133 -27.50 -15.57 -7.04
C GLY A 133 -28.97 -15.44 -7.41
N MET A 134 -29.49 -14.21 -7.45
CA MET A 134 -30.85 -13.92 -7.90
C MET A 134 -31.00 -14.16 -9.40
N ASP A 135 -30.10 -13.64 -10.25
CA ASP A 135 -30.16 -13.84 -11.70
C ASP A 135 -30.04 -15.33 -12.10
N ARG A 136 -29.24 -16.09 -11.33
CA ARG A 136 -29.12 -17.54 -11.46
C ARG A 136 -30.45 -18.24 -11.15
N SER A 137 -31.16 -17.81 -10.11
CA SER A 137 -32.48 -18.36 -9.77
C SER A 137 -33.50 -18.11 -10.88
N ASP A 138 -33.53 -16.90 -11.46
CA ASP A 138 -34.37 -16.58 -12.63
C ASP A 138 -34.01 -17.45 -13.85
N SER A 139 -32.72 -17.63 -14.12
CA SER A 139 -32.24 -18.47 -15.21
C SER A 139 -32.63 -19.95 -15.03
N LEU A 140 -32.58 -20.46 -13.79
CA LEU A 140 -33.05 -21.82 -13.45
C LEU A 140 -34.55 -21.97 -13.69
N ALA A 141 -35.35 -21.00 -13.24
CA ALA A 141 -36.80 -21.02 -13.47
C ALA A 141 -37.15 -21.00 -14.97
N LEU A 142 -36.41 -20.24 -15.78
CA LEU A 142 -36.59 -20.21 -17.24
C LEU A 142 -36.16 -21.49 -17.95
N ALA A 143 -35.12 -22.15 -17.46
CA ALA A 143 -34.65 -23.42 -18.01
C ALA A 143 -35.69 -24.54 -17.82
N GLY A 144 -36.60 -24.37 -16.86
CA GLY A 144 -37.65 -25.32 -16.52
C GLY A 144 -37.37 -26.01 -15.20
N LEU A 145 -38.42 -26.11 -14.37
CA LEU A 145 -38.36 -26.74 -13.05
C LEU A 145 -39.00 -28.13 -13.09
N ASP A 146 -38.18 -29.16 -12.95
CA ASP A 146 -38.60 -30.52 -12.63
C ASP A 146 -38.37 -30.79 -11.13
N ASP A 147 -38.60 -32.02 -10.66
CA ASP A 147 -38.42 -32.35 -9.24
C ASP A 147 -36.96 -32.24 -8.76
N VAL A 148 -35.99 -32.37 -9.67
CA VAL A 148 -34.55 -32.27 -9.37
C VAL A 148 -34.11 -30.80 -9.38
N THR A 149 -34.44 -30.05 -10.43
CA THR A 149 -34.02 -28.65 -10.58
C THR A 149 -34.76 -27.69 -9.66
N ARG A 150 -35.96 -28.06 -9.19
CA ARG A 150 -36.69 -27.30 -8.15
C ARG A 150 -35.91 -27.24 -6.84
N GLY A 151 -35.24 -28.33 -6.44
CA GLY A 151 -34.36 -28.31 -5.26
C GLY A 151 -33.22 -27.31 -5.40
N SER A 152 -32.56 -27.29 -6.57
CA SER A 152 -31.51 -26.31 -6.89
C SER A 152 -32.04 -24.87 -6.91
N PHE A 153 -33.23 -24.64 -7.47
CA PHE A 153 -33.89 -23.34 -7.46
C PHE A 153 -34.19 -22.87 -6.03
N THR A 154 -34.84 -23.70 -5.21
CA THR A 154 -35.14 -23.39 -3.80
C THR A 154 -33.88 -23.04 -3.02
N SER A 155 -32.80 -23.83 -3.20
CA SER A 155 -31.51 -23.56 -2.56
C SER A 155 -30.90 -22.24 -3.04
N ALA A 156 -30.98 -21.92 -4.33
CA ALA A 156 -30.46 -20.68 -4.87
C ALA A 156 -31.21 -19.45 -4.31
N VAL A 157 -32.55 -19.51 -4.27
CA VAL A 157 -33.40 -18.45 -3.70
C VAL A 157 -33.07 -18.23 -2.22
N ALA A 158 -33.03 -19.31 -1.44
CA ALA A 158 -32.71 -19.23 -0.02
C ALA A 158 -31.30 -18.64 0.22
N SER A 159 -30.30 -19.08 -0.56
CA SER A 159 -28.92 -18.60 -0.44
C SER A 159 -28.82 -17.11 -0.70
N TYR A 160 -29.29 -16.61 -1.85
CA TYR A 160 -29.11 -15.20 -2.18
C TYR A 160 -29.88 -14.29 -1.21
N ARG A 161 -31.05 -14.71 -0.71
CA ARG A 161 -31.83 -13.96 0.29
C ARG A 161 -31.09 -13.88 1.63
N ALA A 162 -30.52 -15.00 2.09
CA ALA A 162 -29.74 -15.05 3.32
C ALA A 162 -28.44 -14.23 3.19
N ASP A 163 -27.76 -14.33 2.05
CA ASP A 163 -26.56 -13.56 1.74
C ASP A 163 -26.86 -12.06 1.70
N LEU A 164 -27.98 -11.64 1.09
CA LEU A 164 -28.42 -10.26 1.09
C LEU A 164 -28.67 -9.75 2.51
N ALA A 165 -29.41 -10.50 3.33
CA ALA A 165 -29.68 -10.13 4.72
C ALA A 165 -28.41 -9.99 5.57
N ARG A 166 -27.38 -10.80 5.28
CA ARG A 166 -26.07 -10.74 5.95
C ARG A 166 -25.23 -9.54 5.51
N VAL A 167 -25.31 -9.14 4.24
CA VAL A 167 -24.55 -8.03 3.67
C VAL A 167 -25.14 -6.68 4.02
N VAL A 168 -26.47 -6.57 4.15
CA VAL A 168 -27.16 -5.28 4.40
C VAL A 168 -26.61 -4.47 5.58
N PRO A 169 -26.31 -5.04 6.76
CA PRO A 169 -25.73 -4.29 7.88
C PRO A 169 -24.36 -3.68 7.59
N GLN A 170 -23.65 -4.22 6.58
CA GLN A 170 -22.30 -3.80 6.19
C GLN A 170 -22.30 -2.68 5.16
N LEU A 171 -23.46 -2.34 4.61
CA LEU A 171 -23.62 -1.31 3.59
C LEU A 171 -23.48 0.09 4.19
N THR A 172 -23.10 1.03 3.32
CA THR A 172 -23.24 2.47 3.59
C THR A 172 -24.69 2.83 3.95
N GLU A 173 -24.90 3.96 4.64
CA GLU A 173 -26.25 4.45 4.98
C GLU A 173 -27.14 4.56 3.73
N SER A 174 -26.61 5.14 2.66
CA SER A 174 -27.31 5.25 1.38
C SER A 174 -27.61 3.89 0.76
N GLY A 175 -26.73 2.91 0.90
CA GLY A 175 -26.97 1.52 0.47
C GLY A 175 -28.08 0.85 1.27
N ARG A 176 -28.13 1.04 2.60
CA ARG A 176 -29.22 0.54 3.46
C ARG A 176 -30.55 1.17 3.10
N MET A 177 -30.61 2.48 2.89
CA MET A 177 -31.84 3.17 2.44
C MET A 177 -32.32 2.67 1.07
N ALA A 178 -31.39 2.43 0.14
CA ALA A 178 -31.72 1.88 -1.18
C ALA A 178 -32.24 0.44 -1.08
N TYR A 179 -31.65 -0.40 -0.22
CA TYR A 179 -32.15 -1.74 0.08
C TYR A 179 -33.55 -1.73 0.70
N GLU A 180 -33.81 -0.84 1.68
CA GLU A 180 -35.14 -0.69 2.27
C GLU A 180 -36.18 -0.27 1.23
N THR A 181 -35.80 0.64 0.33
CA THR A 181 -36.68 1.09 -0.77
C THR A 181 -36.97 -0.07 -1.73
N LEU A 182 -35.95 -0.84 -2.12
CA LEU A 182 -36.10 -2.02 -2.96
C LEU A 182 -37.04 -3.04 -2.32
N THR A 183 -36.84 -3.39 -1.05
CA THR A 183 -37.61 -4.44 -0.37
C THR A 183 -39.06 -4.04 -0.07
N ARG A 184 -39.36 -2.74 0.04
CA ARG A 184 -40.74 -2.22 0.12
C ARG A 184 -41.42 -2.07 -1.25
N SER A 185 -40.70 -2.29 -2.35
CA SER A 185 -41.23 -2.07 -3.70
C SER A 185 -42.23 -3.16 -4.14
N ALA A 186 -43.09 -2.79 -5.08
CA ALA A 186 -43.99 -3.74 -5.72
C ALA A 186 -43.24 -4.81 -6.53
N GLU A 187 -42.10 -4.46 -7.14
CA GLU A 187 -41.31 -5.41 -7.94
C GLU A 187 -40.69 -6.50 -7.07
N TRP A 188 -40.14 -6.15 -5.90
CA TRP A 188 -39.65 -7.13 -4.93
C TRP A 188 -40.76 -8.07 -4.46
N SER A 189 -41.96 -7.53 -4.21
CA SER A 189 -43.13 -8.31 -3.80
C SER A 189 -43.58 -9.29 -4.89
N ARG A 190 -43.60 -8.87 -6.17
CA ARG A 190 -43.94 -9.72 -7.31
C ARG A 190 -42.90 -10.80 -7.55
N LEU A 191 -41.61 -10.47 -7.43
CA LEU A 191 -40.52 -11.45 -7.51
C LEU A 191 -40.69 -12.51 -6.42
N ALA A 192 -40.87 -12.08 -5.16
CA ALA A 192 -41.05 -13.00 -4.04
C ALA A 192 -42.29 -13.91 -4.22
N ALA A 193 -43.40 -13.38 -4.72
CA ALA A 193 -44.59 -14.17 -4.98
C ALA A 193 -44.37 -15.25 -6.05
N ALA A 194 -43.64 -14.93 -7.12
CA ALA A 194 -43.27 -15.91 -8.15
C ALA A 194 -42.31 -16.97 -7.62
N GLU A 195 -41.27 -16.56 -6.88
CA GLU A 195 -40.30 -17.48 -6.27
C GLU A 195 -40.98 -18.45 -5.30
N ASN A 196 -41.89 -17.95 -4.45
CA ASN A 196 -42.66 -18.78 -3.54
C ASN A 196 -43.51 -19.83 -4.28
N ALA A 197 -44.20 -19.42 -5.36
CA ALA A 197 -44.98 -20.33 -6.18
C ALA A 197 -44.12 -21.41 -6.84
N PHE A 198 -42.96 -21.04 -7.40
CA PHE A 198 -42.01 -22.01 -7.96
C PHE A 198 -41.50 -23.00 -6.91
N THR A 199 -41.14 -22.53 -5.71
CA THR A 199 -40.71 -23.42 -4.62
C THR A 199 -41.82 -24.35 -4.14
N ALA A 200 -43.08 -23.90 -4.14
CA ALA A 200 -44.24 -24.68 -3.74
C ALA A 200 -44.79 -25.59 -4.86
N ALA A 201 -44.23 -25.53 -6.07
CA ALA A 201 -44.76 -26.16 -7.28
C ALA A 201 -46.22 -25.73 -7.59
N GLU A 202 -46.56 -24.49 -7.25
CA GLU A 202 -47.88 -23.90 -7.50
C GLU A 202 -47.89 -23.10 -8.82
N PRO A 203 -49.07 -22.91 -9.44
CA PRO A 203 -49.21 -22.00 -10.57
C PRO A 203 -48.75 -20.59 -10.22
N LEU A 204 -48.10 -19.91 -11.17
CA LEU A 204 -47.67 -18.53 -10.97
C LEU A 204 -48.87 -17.62 -10.64
N PRO A 205 -48.80 -16.82 -9.54
CA PRO A 205 -49.88 -15.94 -9.14
C PRO A 205 -49.96 -14.67 -10.00
N LEU A 206 -49.03 -14.50 -10.94
CA LEU A 206 -48.97 -13.39 -11.89
C LEU A 206 -48.55 -13.88 -13.28
N PRO A 207 -48.87 -13.12 -14.35
CA PRO A 207 -48.44 -13.47 -15.70
C PRO A 207 -46.91 -13.56 -15.83
N LEU A 208 -46.44 -14.53 -16.62
CA LEU A 208 -45.00 -14.74 -16.88
C LEU A 208 -44.27 -13.43 -17.28
N PRO A 209 -44.76 -12.59 -18.21
CA PRO A 209 -44.09 -11.33 -18.57
C PRO A 209 -43.98 -10.34 -17.39
N THR A 210 -44.97 -10.34 -16.50
CA THR A 210 -44.99 -9.48 -15.31
C THR A 210 -43.92 -9.90 -14.31
N TRP A 211 -43.75 -11.21 -14.09
CA TRP A 211 -42.69 -11.73 -13.23
C TRP A 211 -41.32 -11.40 -13.82
N ARG A 212 -41.14 -11.64 -15.13
CA ARG A 212 -39.87 -11.36 -15.83
C ARG A 212 -39.44 -9.90 -15.71
N ASN A 213 -40.38 -8.97 -15.88
CA ASN A 213 -40.09 -7.54 -15.71
C ASN A 213 -39.69 -7.20 -14.26
N ALA A 214 -40.40 -7.76 -13.28
CA ALA A 214 -40.07 -7.57 -11.87
C ALA A 214 -38.66 -8.10 -11.55
N ALA A 215 -38.32 -9.31 -12.02
CA ALA A 215 -37.00 -9.91 -11.85
C ALA A 215 -35.88 -9.03 -12.44
N TYR A 216 -36.06 -8.53 -13.68
CA TYR A 216 -35.10 -7.61 -14.29
C TYR A 216 -34.96 -6.29 -13.52
N THR A 217 -36.07 -5.74 -13.04
CA THR A 217 -36.03 -4.49 -12.27
C THR A 217 -35.30 -4.66 -10.95
N VAL A 218 -35.56 -5.76 -10.23
CA VAL A 218 -34.83 -6.07 -8.99
C VAL A 218 -33.34 -6.33 -9.28
N SER A 219 -33.02 -7.06 -10.34
CA SER A 219 -31.62 -7.31 -10.77
C SER A 219 -30.86 -6.00 -11.00
N ALA A 220 -31.48 -5.08 -11.75
CA ALA A 220 -30.90 -3.77 -12.01
C ALA A 220 -30.70 -2.95 -10.71
N GLN A 221 -31.63 -3.03 -9.77
CA GLN A 221 -31.50 -2.34 -8.46
C GLN A 221 -30.41 -2.95 -7.58
N LEU A 222 -30.26 -4.28 -7.57
CA LEU A 222 -29.15 -4.96 -6.89
C LEU A 222 -27.80 -4.61 -7.54
N GLY A 223 -27.74 -4.55 -8.88
CA GLY A 223 -26.56 -4.09 -9.61
C GLY A 223 -26.21 -2.63 -9.33
N ALA A 224 -27.21 -1.77 -9.11
CA ALA A 224 -26.99 -0.39 -8.68
C ALA A 224 -26.42 -0.30 -7.26
N LEU A 225 -26.92 -1.11 -6.32
CA LEU A 225 -26.33 -1.23 -4.96
C LEU A 225 -24.86 -1.64 -5.02
N TYR A 226 -24.54 -2.65 -5.84
CA TYR A 226 -23.16 -3.07 -6.09
C TYR A 226 -22.31 -1.90 -6.62
N THR A 227 -22.79 -1.21 -7.65
CA THR A 227 -22.07 -0.11 -8.29
C THR A 227 -21.76 1.01 -7.30
N GLN A 228 -22.74 1.38 -6.48
CA GLN A 228 -22.59 2.39 -5.43
C GLN A 228 -21.56 1.96 -4.38
N GLN A 229 -21.63 0.72 -3.90
CA GLN A 229 -20.69 0.17 -2.93
C GLN A 229 -19.26 0.11 -3.48
N ASN A 230 -19.10 -0.29 -4.74
CA ASN A 230 -17.81 -0.33 -5.42
C ASN A 230 -17.20 1.07 -5.60
N GLN A 231 -18.02 2.06 -6.00
CA GLN A 231 -17.58 3.46 -6.10
C GLN A 231 -17.09 4.00 -4.75
N TYR A 232 -17.80 3.68 -3.67
CA TYR A 232 -17.36 4.05 -2.32
C TYR A 232 -16.02 3.40 -1.95
N ALA A 233 -15.86 2.09 -2.20
CA ALA A 233 -14.61 1.38 -1.94
C ALA A 233 -13.42 1.97 -2.73
N VAL A 234 -13.62 2.31 -4.00
CA VAL A 234 -12.59 2.95 -4.84
C VAL A 234 -12.24 4.35 -4.34
N GLN A 235 -13.24 5.16 -3.98
CA GLN A 235 -13.00 6.50 -3.43
C GLN A 235 -12.22 6.45 -2.11
N LEU A 236 -12.58 5.53 -1.22
CA LEU A 236 -11.87 5.31 0.04
C LEU A 236 -10.38 4.97 -0.21
N THR A 237 -10.13 4.04 -1.14
CA THR A 237 -8.77 3.64 -1.52
C THR A 237 -7.96 4.83 -2.07
N LEU A 238 -8.59 5.69 -2.88
CA LEU A 238 -7.95 6.89 -3.45
C LEU A 238 -7.62 7.93 -2.37
N ASP A 239 -8.52 8.14 -1.42
CA ASP A 239 -8.33 9.10 -0.34
C ASP A 239 -7.29 8.63 0.68
N ASP A 240 -7.23 7.32 0.97
CA ASP A 240 -6.17 6.76 1.80
C ASP A 240 -4.79 6.90 1.14
N GLY A 241 -4.70 6.61 -0.17
CA GLY A 241 -3.47 6.84 -0.94
C GLY A 241 -2.99 8.29 -0.90
N ARG A 242 -3.91 9.26 -0.93
CA ARG A 242 -3.59 10.70 -0.78
C ARG A 242 -3.08 11.02 0.63
N ARG A 243 -3.73 10.50 1.67
CA ARG A 243 -3.34 10.71 3.08
C ARG A 243 -1.97 10.10 3.37
N THR A 244 -1.71 8.89 2.90
CA THR A 244 -0.43 8.21 3.06
C THR A 244 0.71 9.00 2.40
N LEU A 245 0.49 9.52 1.19
CA LEU A 245 1.47 10.39 0.53
C LEU A 245 1.69 11.71 1.29
N ALA A 246 0.63 12.37 1.73
CA ALA A 246 0.72 13.60 2.51
C ALA A 246 1.45 13.38 3.84
N GLY A 247 1.19 12.26 4.52
CA GLY A 247 1.88 11.85 5.75
C GLY A 247 3.36 11.58 5.52
N ALA A 248 3.73 10.87 4.44
CA ALA A 248 5.11 10.62 4.08
C ALA A 248 5.88 11.92 3.75
N LEU A 249 5.25 12.85 3.02
CA LEU A 249 5.82 14.16 2.74
C LEU A 249 6.01 15.00 4.01
N ALA A 250 5.01 15.02 4.90
CA ALA A 250 5.08 15.73 6.17
C ALA A 250 6.17 15.16 7.08
N ALA A 251 6.24 13.82 7.21
CA ALA A 251 7.26 13.13 8.00
C ALA A 251 8.67 13.34 7.43
N GLY A 252 8.85 13.21 6.12
CA GLY A 252 10.11 13.49 5.44
C GLY A 252 10.55 14.94 5.64
N THR A 253 9.63 15.90 5.51
CA THR A 253 9.90 17.32 5.76
C THR A 253 10.29 17.57 7.22
N ALA A 254 9.55 17.01 8.18
CA ALA A 254 9.85 17.15 9.60
C ALA A 254 11.23 16.56 9.96
N LEU A 255 11.58 15.39 9.40
CA LEU A 255 12.87 14.75 9.59
C LEU A 255 14.02 15.61 9.04
N LEU A 256 13.85 16.18 7.85
CA LEU A 256 14.84 17.06 7.23
C LEU A 256 15.01 18.37 8.01
N LEU A 257 13.91 18.96 8.49
CA LEU A 257 13.95 20.15 9.34
C LEU A 257 14.67 19.86 10.67
N PHE A 258 14.39 18.72 11.30
CA PHE A 258 15.03 18.31 12.55
C PHE A 258 16.54 18.06 12.35
N ALA A 259 16.92 17.36 11.28
CA ALA A 259 18.32 17.14 10.92
C ALA A 259 19.06 18.46 10.66
N GLY A 260 18.43 19.39 9.92
CA GLY A 260 18.96 20.73 9.67
C GLY A 260 19.10 21.55 10.96
N LEU A 261 18.13 21.51 11.85
CA LEU A 261 18.17 22.18 13.15
C LEU A 261 19.32 21.65 14.02
N LEU A 262 19.46 20.32 14.12
CA LEU A 262 20.58 19.67 14.81
C LEU A 262 21.92 20.13 14.25
N MET A 263 22.05 20.20 12.93
CA MET A 263 23.27 20.68 12.28
C MET A 263 23.57 22.15 12.64
N VAL A 264 22.56 23.01 12.69
CA VAL A 264 22.71 24.42 13.13
C VAL A 264 23.11 24.50 14.60
N VAL A 265 22.50 23.70 15.48
CA VAL A 265 22.81 23.66 16.92
C VAL A 265 24.25 23.20 17.15
N VAL A 266 24.66 22.09 16.52
CA VAL A 266 26.03 21.58 16.58
C VAL A 266 27.02 22.64 16.09
N ARG A 267 26.72 23.29 14.96
CA ARG A 267 27.54 24.40 14.44
C ARG A 267 27.66 25.55 15.44
N ARG A 268 26.56 25.94 16.10
CA ARG A 268 26.58 27.02 17.11
C ARG A 268 27.36 26.63 18.36
N LEU A 269 27.23 25.40 18.84
CA LEU A 269 27.99 24.89 19.99
C LEU A 269 29.49 24.87 19.69
N VAL A 270 29.90 24.34 18.53
CA VAL A 270 31.30 24.33 18.09
C VAL A 270 31.86 25.74 17.95
N ALA A 271 31.07 26.70 17.46
CA ALA A 271 31.49 28.09 17.38
C ALA A 271 31.66 28.77 18.76
N ARG A 272 31.01 28.26 19.80
CA ARG A 272 31.06 28.78 21.17
C ARG A 272 32.15 28.16 22.04
N VAL A 273 32.77 27.04 21.65
CA VAL A 273 33.88 26.45 22.42
C VAL A 273 35.13 27.35 22.29
N PRO A 274 35.61 27.98 23.39
CA PRO A 274 36.85 28.73 23.35
C PRO A 274 38.00 27.74 23.15
N VAL A 275 38.78 27.90 22.08
CA VAL A 275 39.99 27.11 21.86
C VAL A 275 41.04 27.64 22.84
N PRO A 276 41.48 26.87 23.87
CA PRO A 276 42.56 27.32 24.71
C PRO A 276 43.82 27.41 23.84
N VAL A 277 44.30 28.62 23.63
CA VAL A 277 45.61 28.85 23.03
C VAL A 277 46.61 28.41 24.10
N VAL A 278 47.05 27.16 24.06
CA VAL A 278 48.21 26.74 24.86
C VAL A 278 49.41 27.42 24.19
N PRO A 279 50.03 28.44 24.82
CA PRO A 279 51.27 28.95 24.29
C PRO A 279 52.27 27.79 24.38
N ILE A 280 52.74 27.31 23.24
CA ILE A 280 53.96 26.52 23.22
C ILE A 280 55.05 27.52 23.61
N MET A 281 55.29 27.62 24.92
CA MET A 281 56.46 28.25 25.47
C MET A 281 57.63 27.41 24.99
N VAL A 282 58.19 27.74 23.81
CA VAL A 282 59.47 27.19 23.37
C VAL A 282 60.45 27.66 24.44
N PRO A 283 60.97 26.78 25.30
CA PRO A 283 61.95 27.23 26.27
C PRO A 283 63.17 27.63 25.45
N THR A 284 63.49 28.92 25.45
CA THR A 284 64.79 29.42 25.02
C THR A 284 65.82 28.99 26.07
N VAL A 285 66.04 27.68 26.18
CA VAL A 285 67.22 27.18 26.86
C VAL A 285 68.38 27.59 25.96
N ARG A 286 69.08 28.66 26.34
CA ARG A 286 70.51 28.82 26.04
C ARG A 286 71.24 27.65 26.72
N ALA A 287 71.05 26.45 26.21
CA ALA A 287 71.93 25.34 26.51
C ALA A 287 73.15 25.61 25.65
N ALA A 288 74.23 26.04 26.29
CA ALA A 288 75.56 25.94 25.71
C ALA A 288 75.73 24.50 25.24
N ILE A 289 75.70 24.28 23.93
CA ILE A 289 75.86 22.98 23.30
C ILE A 289 77.26 22.49 23.68
N PRO A 290 77.44 21.46 24.53
CA PRO A 290 78.72 20.80 24.64
C PRO A 290 78.88 19.99 23.36
N ARG A 291 79.96 20.24 22.60
CA ARG A 291 80.31 19.42 21.44
C ARG A 291 80.31 17.94 21.83
N PRO A 292 79.49 17.07 21.20
CA PRO A 292 79.54 15.65 21.50
C PRO A 292 80.84 15.06 20.95
N ARG A 293 81.65 14.48 21.84
CA ARG A 293 82.73 13.56 21.47
C ARG A 293 82.12 12.38 20.73
N HIS A 294 82.64 12.09 19.54
CA HIS A 294 82.29 10.90 18.78
C HIS A 294 82.67 9.64 19.56
N VAL A 295 81.69 9.03 20.21
CA VAL A 295 81.79 7.64 20.70
C VAL A 295 81.14 6.76 19.63
N ARG A 296 81.94 5.89 19.01
CA ARG A 296 81.47 4.83 18.11
C ARG A 296 80.50 3.94 18.88
N SER A 297 79.22 3.98 18.52
CA SER A 297 78.24 3.00 18.97
C SER A 297 78.24 1.77 18.03
N PRO A 298 78.08 0.54 18.57
CA PRO A 298 77.99 -0.68 17.78
C PRO A 298 76.74 -0.69 16.89
N ARG A 299 76.88 -1.18 15.64
CA ARG A 299 75.75 -1.38 14.71
C ARG A 299 74.66 -2.25 15.35
N PRO A 300 73.38 -1.84 15.33
CA PRO A 300 72.28 -2.74 15.64
C PRO A 300 72.18 -3.79 14.53
N ARG A 301 72.13 -5.08 14.90
CA ARG A 301 71.73 -6.15 13.99
C ARG A 301 70.28 -5.92 13.57
N LEU A 302 70.01 -5.98 12.26
CA LEU A 302 68.66 -6.00 11.71
C LEU A 302 67.90 -7.22 12.28
N PRO A 303 66.65 -7.07 12.74
CA PRO A 303 65.78 -8.22 12.99
C PRO A 303 65.54 -8.95 11.66
N GLU A 304 65.62 -10.28 11.68
CA GLU A 304 65.28 -11.11 10.53
C GLU A 304 63.84 -10.83 10.04
N PRO A 305 63.60 -10.77 8.72
CA PRO A 305 62.26 -10.62 8.20
C PRO A 305 61.43 -11.88 8.53
N TRP A 306 60.36 -11.68 9.30
CA TRP A 306 59.34 -12.69 9.56
C TRP A 306 58.83 -13.28 8.23
N PRO A 307 58.71 -14.62 8.08
CA PRO A 307 58.39 -15.21 6.80
C PRO A 307 56.90 -15.00 6.47
N LEU A 308 56.63 -14.00 5.64
CA LEU A 308 55.34 -13.67 5.03
C LEU A 308 54.69 -14.85 4.26
N LYS A 309 55.41 -15.95 4.07
CA LYS A 309 54.91 -17.19 3.47
C LYS A 309 53.89 -17.93 4.35
N ALA A 310 54.06 -17.91 5.68
CA ALA A 310 53.19 -18.67 6.59
C ALA A 310 51.77 -18.09 6.69
N VAL A 311 51.60 -16.78 6.48
CA VAL A 311 50.28 -16.11 6.54
C VAL A 311 49.50 -16.28 5.23
N LEU A 312 50.21 -16.40 4.09
CA LEU A 312 49.58 -16.58 2.78
C LEU A 312 49.12 -18.03 2.53
N ASP A 313 49.76 -19.02 3.16
CA ASP A 313 49.37 -20.43 3.04
C ASP A 313 48.12 -20.80 3.88
N ASP A 314 47.77 -19.99 4.89
CA ASP A 314 46.55 -20.16 5.71
C ASP A 314 45.29 -19.59 5.01
N LEU A 315 45.46 -18.52 4.23
CA LEU A 315 44.37 -17.90 3.46
C LEU A 315 43.97 -18.66 2.19
N ARG A 316 44.75 -19.66 1.78
CA ARG A 316 44.49 -20.48 0.58
C ARG A 316 43.80 -21.82 0.90
N ARG A 317 43.53 -22.12 2.18
CA ARG A 317 42.85 -23.36 2.63
C ARG A 317 41.48 -23.11 3.28
N ARG A 318 40.84 -21.98 2.99
CA ARG A 318 39.42 -21.72 3.25
C ARG A 318 38.72 -21.42 1.93
#